data_AF-A0A1G6VDL0-F1
#
_entry.id   AF-A0A1G6VDL0-F1
#
_cell.length_a   1.000
_cell.length_b   1.000
_cell.length_c   1.000
_cell.angle_alpha   90.00
_cell.angle_beta   90.00
_cell.angle_gamma   90.00
#
_symmetry.space_group_name_H-M   'P 1'
#
loop_
_entity.id
_entity.type
_entity.pdbx_description
1 polymer ?
#
loop_
_entity_poly.entity_id
_entity_poly.type
_entity_poly.pdbx_seq_one_letter_code
_entity_poly.pdbx_strand_id
1 'polypeptide(L)'
;MTKASAPRVRRTAQDRRKQLIGIGLRMLTARPIHQITVDEVAAEAGISRSLLFHYFPTKQDYYIEVVRAAARRLLRAADTDTDGVRGIVTGYVEFIQRRHTQYVSLFRAAGQDDWVRRVHDETQNAITERVLSALGQPGGSEPVELAIRAWLAFTEELTIEWTGRGRTDQETLIRLLLSTLDHVVAAAS
;
A
#
# COMPACT_ATOMS: atom_id res chain seq x y z
N MET A 1 -50.89 15.64 4.99
CA MET A 1 -49.84 15.14 4.07
C MET A 1 -48.65 14.69 4.90
N THR A 2 -48.55 13.40 5.19
CA THR A 2 -47.50 12.83 6.04
C THR A 2 -46.29 12.50 5.18
N LYS A 3 -45.15 13.15 5.46
CA LYS A 3 -43.90 12.98 4.71
C LYS A 3 -43.31 11.60 5.02
N ALA A 4 -43.32 10.71 4.03
CA ALA A 4 -42.71 9.39 4.15
C ALA A 4 -41.18 9.54 4.37
N SER A 5 -40.68 9.00 5.48
CA SER A 5 -39.25 8.90 5.76
C SER A 5 -38.60 7.91 4.79
N ALA A 6 -37.54 8.35 4.11
CA ALA A 6 -36.75 7.49 3.24
C ALA A 6 -36.20 6.25 3.99
N PRO A 7 -36.09 5.08 3.34
CA PRO A 7 -35.65 3.86 3.99
C PRO A 7 -34.20 4.00 4.47
N ARG A 8 -33.96 3.81 5.77
CA ARG A 8 -32.60 3.70 6.35
C ARG A 8 -31.93 2.48 5.71
N VAL A 9 -31.02 2.70 4.77
CA VAL A 9 -30.15 1.66 4.21
C VAL A 9 -29.46 0.95 5.37
N ARG A 10 -29.80 -0.32 5.56
CA ARG A 10 -29.26 -1.14 6.64
C ARG A 10 -27.79 -1.42 6.30
N ARG A 11 -26.88 -0.61 6.87
CA ARG A 11 -25.43 -0.82 6.76
C ARG A 11 -25.11 -2.27 7.11
N THR A 12 -24.51 -2.99 6.17
CA THR A 12 -24.08 -4.37 6.40
C THR A 12 -22.90 -4.40 7.39
N ALA A 13 -22.63 -5.56 7.99
CA ALA A 13 -21.42 -5.73 8.81
C ALA A 13 -20.15 -5.38 8.01
N GLN A 14 -20.14 -5.66 6.70
CA GLN A 14 -19.04 -5.31 5.81
C GLN A 14 -18.89 -3.79 5.62
N ASP A 15 -20.00 -3.05 5.47
CA ASP A 15 -19.95 -1.58 5.37
C ASP A 15 -19.40 -0.95 6.64
N ARG A 16 -19.75 -1.51 7.80
CA ARG A 16 -19.22 -1.06 9.08
C ARG A 16 -17.72 -1.33 9.20
N ARG A 17 -17.27 -2.54 8.82
CA ARG A 17 -15.84 -2.88 8.78
C ARG A 17 -15.06 -1.93 7.87
N LYS A 18 -15.57 -1.67 6.66
CA LYS A 18 -14.99 -0.71 5.71
C LYS A 18 -14.92 0.71 6.29
N GLN A 19 -15.97 1.16 6.99
CA GLN A 19 -15.98 2.47 7.65
C GLN A 19 -14.86 2.59 8.70
N LEU A 20 -14.72 1.58 9.57
CA LEU A 20 -13.71 1.58 10.64
C LEU A 20 -12.28 1.56 10.09
N ILE A 21 -12.03 0.78 9.04
CA ILE A 21 -10.76 0.79 8.30
C ILE A 21 -10.51 2.16 7.66
N GLY A 22 -11.55 2.76 7.07
CA GLY A 22 -11.48 4.08 6.46
C GLY A 22 -11.13 5.20 7.45
N ILE A 23 -11.61 5.11 8.70
CA ILE A 23 -11.22 6.02 9.77
C ILE A 23 -9.72 5.86 10.09
N GLY A 24 -9.25 4.63 10.32
CA GLY A 24 -7.83 4.37 10.59
C GLY A 24 -6.92 4.85 9.48
N LEU A 25 -7.31 4.63 8.22
CA LEU A 25 -6.58 5.14 7.04
C LEU A 25 -6.49 6.67 7.00
N ARG A 26 -7.51 7.39 7.46
CA ARG A 26 -7.44 8.86 7.55
C ARG A 26 -6.51 9.28 8.69
N MET A 27 -6.62 8.64 9.86
CA MET A 27 -5.74 8.96 10.99
C MET A 27 -4.25 8.70 10.66
N LEU A 28 -3.96 7.68 9.86
CA LEU A 28 -2.62 7.37 9.36
C LEU A 28 -1.98 8.50 8.54
N THR A 29 -2.75 9.45 8.00
CA THR A 29 -2.16 10.58 7.28
C THR A 29 -1.52 11.60 8.21
N ALA A 30 -1.93 11.63 9.48
CA ALA A 30 -1.48 12.61 10.46
C ALA A 30 -0.46 12.05 11.45
N ARG A 31 -0.49 10.74 11.74
CA ARG A 31 0.36 10.13 12.77
C ARG A 31 0.66 8.64 12.51
N PRO A 32 1.75 8.10 13.07
CA PRO A 32 2.10 6.68 12.96
C PRO A 32 1.01 5.73 13.48
N ILE A 33 0.97 4.51 12.95
CA ILE A 33 -0.06 3.50 13.29
C ILE A 33 -0.18 3.21 14.79
N HIS A 34 0.95 3.17 15.51
CA HIS A 34 0.99 2.87 16.94
C HIS A 34 0.38 3.99 17.81
N GLN A 35 0.26 5.21 17.29
CA GLN A 35 -0.35 6.35 17.98
C GLN A 35 -1.88 6.42 17.79
N ILE A 36 -2.46 5.55 16.94
CA ILE A 36 -3.90 5.54 16.66
C ILE A 36 -4.61 4.62 17.64
N THR A 37 -5.38 5.12 18.60
CA THR A 37 -6.05 4.23 19.56
C THR A 37 -7.38 3.71 19.02
N VAL A 38 -7.78 2.51 19.45
CA VAL A 38 -9.11 1.95 19.12
C VAL A 38 -10.25 2.78 19.73
N ASP A 39 -9.98 3.50 20.83
CA ASP A 39 -10.97 4.37 21.48
C ASP A 39 -11.28 5.60 20.63
N GLU A 40 -10.24 6.25 20.08
CA GLU A 40 -10.42 7.36 19.15
C GLU A 40 -11.16 6.93 17.88
N VAL A 41 -10.83 5.75 17.34
CA VAL A 41 -11.53 5.19 16.17
C VAL A 41 -13.00 4.91 16.49
N ALA A 42 -13.29 4.31 17.65
CA ALA A 42 -14.65 4.03 18.08
C ALA A 42 -15.46 5.32 18.30
N ALA A 43 -14.84 6.32 18.94
CA ALA A 43 -15.43 7.64 19.14
C ALA A 43 -15.75 8.32 17.80
N GLU A 44 -14.82 8.35 16.85
CA GLU A 44 -15.05 8.92 15.51
C GLU A 44 -16.13 8.15 14.72
N ALA A 45 -16.24 6.84 14.93
CA ALA A 45 -17.27 6.01 14.31
C ALA A 45 -18.65 6.12 14.99
N GLY A 46 -18.73 6.76 16.17
CA GLY A 46 -19.94 6.83 16.99
C GLY A 46 -20.37 5.47 17.53
N ILE A 47 -19.42 4.61 17.89
CA ILE A 47 -19.70 3.26 18.44
C ILE A 47 -18.95 3.03 19.75
N SER A 48 -19.34 2.00 20.50
CA SER A 48 -18.58 1.58 21.67
C SER A 48 -17.29 0.86 21.27
N ARG A 49 -16.28 0.91 22.16
CA ARG A 49 -15.05 0.10 22.05
C ARG A 49 -15.37 -1.38 21.88
N SER A 50 -16.34 -1.90 22.65
CA SER A 50 -16.79 -3.30 22.55
C SER A 50 -17.32 -3.66 21.15
N LEU A 51 -18.09 -2.76 20.52
CA LEU A 51 -18.59 -2.99 19.16
C LEU A 51 -17.47 -2.94 18.11
N LEU A 52 -16.39 -2.18 18.32
CA LEU A 52 -15.21 -2.25 17.46
C LEU A 52 -14.56 -3.64 17.54
N PHE A 53 -14.38 -4.16 18.76
CA PHE A 53 -13.79 -5.49 18.97
C PHE A 53 -14.66 -6.64 18.47
N HIS A 54 -15.97 -6.42 18.33
CA HIS A 54 -16.85 -7.36 17.63
C HIS A 54 -16.46 -7.53 16.14
N TYR A 55 -15.95 -6.49 15.49
CA TYR A 55 -15.48 -6.56 14.09
C TYR A 55 -14.02 -6.96 13.94
N PHE A 56 -13.18 -6.62 14.94
CA PHE A 56 -11.75 -6.87 14.96
C PHE A 56 -11.36 -7.44 16.33
N PRO A 57 -11.16 -8.77 16.46
CA PRO A 57 -11.00 -9.41 17.77
C PRO A 57 -9.91 -8.80 18.64
N THR A 58 -8.82 -8.33 18.02
CA THR A 58 -7.74 -7.62 18.70
C THR A 58 -7.42 -6.26 18.07
N LYS A 59 -6.67 -5.43 18.80
CA LYS A 59 -6.13 -4.15 18.32
C LYS A 59 -5.21 -4.38 17.11
N GLN A 60 -4.42 -5.45 17.15
CA GLN A 60 -3.53 -5.83 16.06
C GLN A 60 -4.32 -6.25 14.81
N ASP A 61 -5.41 -7.00 14.94
CA ASP A 61 -6.26 -7.37 13.79
C ASP A 61 -6.84 -6.14 13.10
N TYR A 62 -7.26 -5.14 13.88
CA TYR A 62 -7.70 -3.86 13.33
C TYR A 62 -6.57 -3.15 12.57
N TYR A 63 -5.38 -3.05 13.16
CA TYR A 63 -4.24 -2.40 12.52
C TYR A 63 -3.77 -3.11 11.25
N ILE A 64 -3.69 -4.44 11.25
CA ILE A 64 -3.38 -5.25 10.06
C ILE A 64 -4.33 -4.88 8.93
N GLU A 65 -5.63 -4.78 9.20
CA GLU A 65 -6.62 -4.46 8.18
C GLU A 65 -6.51 -3.02 7.66
N VAL A 66 -6.11 -2.07 8.51
CA VAL A 66 -5.79 -0.70 8.12
C VAL A 66 -4.56 -0.64 7.23
N VAL A 67 -3.47 -1.32 7.61
CA VAL A 67 -2.21 -1.34 6.83
C VAL A 67 -2.39 -2.09 5.51
N ARG A 68 -3.11 -3.21 5.49
CA ARG A 68 -3.52 -3.88 4.25
C ARG A 68 -4.36 -2.97 3.36
N ALA A 69 -5.19 -2.11 3.93
CA ALA A 69 -5.94 -1.14 3.14
C ALA A 69 -5.05 -0.05 2.54
N ALA A 70 -3.97 0.34 3.22
CA ALA A 70 -2.95 1.25 2.69
C ALA A 70 -2.13 0.57 1.57
N ALA A 71 -1.68 -0.67 1.78
CA ALA A 71 -1.03 -1.50 0.78
C ALA A 71 -1.90 -1.68 -0.48
N ARG A 72 -3.20 -1.94 -0.33
CA ARG A 72 -4.12 -1.99 -1.48
C ARG A 72 -4.22 -0.66 -2.25
N ARG A 73 -3.97 0.49 -1.62
CA ARG A 73 -3.89 1.78 -2.34
C ARG A 73 -2.61 1.88 -3.16
N LEU A 74 -1.50 1.34 -2.66
CA LEU A 74 -0.25 1.25 -3.41
C LEU A 74 -0.41 0.31 -4.61
N LEU A 75 -0.98 -0.89 -4.42
CA LEU A 75 -1.26 -1.82 -5.52
C LEU A 75 -2.16 -1.17 -6.59
N ARG A 76 -3.22 -0.45 -6.22
CA ARG A 76 -4.04 0.25 -7.22
C ARG A 76 -3.30 1.38 -7.95
N ALA A 77 -2.26 1.95 -7.36
CA ALA A 77 -1.44 2.95 -8.04
C ALA A 77 -0.46 2.27 -9.00
N ALA A 78 0.20 1.21 -8.56
CA ALA A 78 1.15 0.41 -9.34
C ALA A 78 0.43 -0.68 -10.17
N ASP A 79 -0.50 -0.25 -11.04
CA ASP A 79 -1.34 -1.14 -11.85
C ASP A 79 -0.89 -1.22 -13.32
N THR A 80 -1.32 -2.27 -14.01
CA THR A 80 -0.88 -2.61 -15.38
C THR A 80 -1.71 -1.97 -16.50
N ASP A 81 -2.88 -1.40 -16.18
CA ASP A 81 -3.93 -1.08 -17.15
C ASP A 81 -3.57 -0.01 -18.20
N THR A 82 -2.50 0.75 -18.00
CA THR A 82 -2.21 1.94 -18.83
C THR A 82 -0.92 1.87 -19.64
N ASP A 83 0.12 1.14 -19.21
CA ASP A 83 1.44 1.20 -19.86
C ASP A 83 2.40 0.05 -19.46
N GLY A 84 1.85 -1.14 -19.17
CA GLY A 84 2.63 -2.31 -18.77
C GLY A 84 3.58 -2.03 -17.58
N VAL A 85 4.85 -2.40 -17.72
CA VAL A 85 5.88 -2.18 -16.69
C VAL A 85 6.09 -0.70 -16.38
N ARG A 86 6.07 0.19 -17.38
CA ARG A 86 6.22 1.63 -17.17
C ARG A 86 5.08 2.18 -16.32
N GLY A 87 3.85 1.70 -16.53
CA GLY A 87 2.69 2.07 -15.72
C GLY A 87 2.86 1.68 -14.26
N ILE A 88 3.29 0.44 -14.00
CA ILE A 88 3.56 -0.06 -12.65
C ILE A 88 4.62 0.82 -11.94
N VAL A 89 5.76 1.06 -12.59
CA VAL A 89 6.87 1.83 -12.03
C VAL A 89 6.46 3.26 -11.75
N THR A 90 5.81 3.91 -12.71
CA THR A 90 5.33 5.29 -12.56
C THR A 90 4.36 5.40 -11.39
N GLY A 91 3.38 4.51 -11.33
CA GLY A 91 2.40 4.48 -10.24
C GLY A 91 3.01 4.25 -8.87
N TYR A 92 4.01 3.37 -8.78
CA TYR A 92 4.77 3.11 -7.56
C TYR A 92 5.56 4.34 -7.11
N VAL A 93 6.33 4.95 -8.02
CA VAL A 93 7.14 6.16 -7.78
C VAL A 93 6.26 7.31 -7.31
N GLU A 94 5.19 7.60 -8.05
CA GLU A 94 4.29 8.71 -7.71
C GLU A 94 3.53 8.47 -6.39
N PHE A 95 3.22 7.22 -6.04
CA PHE A 95 2.58 6.91 -4.77
C PHE A 95 3.52 7.24 -3.60
N ILE A 96 4.76 6.78 -3.67
CA ILE A 96 5.78 7.06 -2.65
C ILE A 96 6.04 8.56 -2.58
N GLN A 97 6.24 9.23 -3.72
CA GLN A 97 6.48 10.67 -3.75
C GLN A 97 5.34 11.47 -3.11
N ARG A 98 4.09 11.20 -3.47
CA ARG A 98 2.91 11.93 -2.94
C ARG A 98 2.63 11.65 -1.46
N ARG A 99 3.11 10.53 -0.92
CA ARG A 99 2.82 10.06 0.45
C ARG A 99 4.09 9.76 1.23
N HIS A 100 5.20 10.44 0.91
CA HIS A 100 6.55 10.07 1.36
C HIS A 100 6.64 9.89 2.87
N THR A 101 6.23 10.90 3.63
CA THR A 101 6.28 10.87 5.10
C THR A 101 5.48 9.70 5.68
N GLN A 102 4.27 9.45 5.16
CA GLN A 102 3.42 8.36 5.64
C GLN A 102 3.97 6.99 5.22
N TYR A 103 4.53 6.88 4.02
CA TYR A 103 5.14 5.66 3.52
C TYR A 103 6.34 5.27 4.37
N VAL A 104 7.27 6.20 4.60
CA VAL A 104 8.45 6.00 5.44
C VAL A 104 8.06 5.69 6.88
N SER A 105 7.09 6.44 7.44
CA SER A 105 6.62 6.19 8.81
C SER A 105 5.97 4.80 8.96
N LEU A 106 5.26 4.32 7.94
CA LEU A 106 4.55 3.05 8.01
C LEU A 106 5.49 1.87 7.76
N PHE A 107 6.25 1.88 6.66
CA PHE A 107 7.00 0.72 6.22
C PHE A 107 8.44 0.68 6.73
N ARG A 108 9.08 1.82 7.03
CA ARG A 108 10.45 1.84 7.59
C ARG A 108 10.47 1.97 9.11
N ALA A 109 9.73 2.93 9.66
CA ALA A 109 9.74 3.15 11.10
C ALA A 109 8.93 2.10 11.87
N ALA A 110 7.73 1.74 11.38
CA ALA A 110 6.91 0.68 11.98
C ALA A 110 7.17 -0.72 11.40
N GLY A 111 7.99 -0.86 10.35
CA GLY A 111 8.36 -2.15 9.74
C GLY A 111 9.21 -3.09 10.61
N GLN A 112 9.59 -2.64 11.81
CA GLN A 112 10.20 -3.49 12.83
C GLN A 112 9.20 -4.51 13.39
N ASP A 113 7.90 -4.20 13.33
CA ASP A 113 6.85 -5.15 13.69
C ASP A 113 6.68 -6.21 12.60
N ASP A 114 6.74 -7.49 12.97
CA ASP A 114 6.64 -8.61 12.02
C ASP A 114 5.37 -8.58 11.16
N TRP A 115 4.26 -8.09 11.72
CA TRP A 115 2.99 -8.02 10.99
C TRP A 115 2.98 -6.90 9.94
N VAL A 116 3.70 -5.79 10.16
CA VAL A 116 3.86 -4.72 9.16
C VAL A 116 4.77 -5.22 8.04
N ARG A 117 5.89 -5.86 8.41
CA ARG A 117 6.83 -6.46 7.45
C ARG A 117 6.12 -7.47 6.55
N ARG A 118 5.32 -8.36 7.12
CA ARG A 118 4.56 -9.35 6.33
C ARG A 118 3.61 -8.71 5.33
N VAL A 119 2.92 -7.61 5.69
CA VAL A 119 2.04 -6.90 4.74
C VAL A 119 2.86 -6.18 3.65
N HIS A 120 4.04 -5.65 3.99
CA HIS A 120 4.96 -5.09 3.01
C HIS A 120 5.46 -6.17 2.04
N ASP A 121 5.95 -7.30 2.56
CA ASP A 121 6.39 -8.45 1.77
C ASP A 121 5.27 -8.96 0.84
N GLU A 122 4.05 -9.17 1.36
CA GLU A 122 2.87 -9.52 0.56
C GLU A 122 2.62 -8.52 -0.58
N THR A 123 2.86 -7.23 -0.33
CA THR A 123 2.69 -6.17 -1.34
C THR A 123 3.80 -6.20 -2.39
N GLN A 124 5.05 -6.37 -1.98
CA GLN A 124 6.20 -6.48 -2.87
C GLN A 124 6.11 -7.72 -3.77
N ASN A 125 5.63 -8.85 -3.23
CA ASN A 125 5.34 -10.07 -3.98
C ASN A 125 4.31 -9.80 -5.09
N ALA A 126 3.19 -9.17 -4.75
CA ALA A 126 2.13 -8.88 -5.71
C ALA A 126 2.59 -7.91 -6.83
N ILE A 127 3.46 -6.95 -6.52
CA ILE A 127 4.05 -6.06 -7.54
C ILE A 127 5.04 -6.82 -8.42
N THR A 128 5.87 -7.69 -7.83
CA THR A 128 6.78 -8.57 -8.57
C THR A 128 6.02 -9.42 -9.59
N GLU A 129 4.93 -10.07 -9.17
CA GLU A 129 4.07 -10.88 -10.04
C GLU A 129 3.47 -10.06 -11.20
N ARG A 130 3.11 -8.80 -10.94
CA ARG A 130 2.62 -7.88 -11.97
C ARG A 130 3.70 -7.48 -12.97
N VAL A 131 4.92 -7.23 -12.51
CA VAL A 131 6.07 -6.93 -13.38
C VAL A 131 6.38 -8.14 -14.26
N LEU A 132 6.47 -9.34 -13.68
CA LEU A 132 6.65 -10.60 -14.42
C LEU A 132 5.57 -10.79 -15.49
N SER A 133 4.30 -10.57 -15.11
CA SER A 133 3.17 -10.68 -16.05
C SER A 133 3.26 -9.65 -17.17
N ALA A 134 3.62 -8.40 -16.85
CA ALA A 134 3.78 -7.32 -17.83
C ALA A 134 4.99 -7.53 -18.77
N LEU A 135 6.01 -8.28 -18.33
CA LEU A 135 7.13 -8.73 -19.16
C LEU A 135 6.79 -9.97 -20.02
N GLY A 136 5.56 -10.50 -19.93
CA GLY A 136 5.15 -11.71 -20.64
C GLY A 136 5.73 -13.00 -20.07
N GLN A 137 6.17 -12.99 -18.82
CA GLN A 137 6.80 -14.12 -18.11
C GLN A 137 6.04 -14.49 -16.81
N PRO A 138 4.73 -14.77 -16.87
CA PRO A 138 4.00 -15.18 -15.66
C PRO A 138 4.58 -16.50 -15.12
N GLY A 139 4.98 -16.51 -13.85
CA GLY A 139 5.64 -17.67 -13.24
C GLY A 139 7.04 -17.93 -13.82
N GLY A 140 7.80 -16.86 -14.11
CA GLY A 140 9.19 -16.92 -14.57
C GLY A 140 10.13 -17.73 -13.66
N SER A 141 11.38 -17.90 -14.08
CA SER A 141 12.35 -18.69 -13.32
C SER A 141 12.68 -18.05 -11.96
N GLU A 142 13.08 -18.88 -10.98
CA GLU A 142 13.47 -18.41 -9.64
C GLU A 142 14.54 -17.29 -9.67
N PRO A 143 15.61 -17.36 -10.50
CA PRO A 143 16.57 -16.26 -10.62
C PRO A 143 15.96 -14.94 -11.09
N VAL A 144 15.05 -14.98 -12.08
CA VAL A 144 14.37 -13.78 -12.59
C VAL A 144 13.43 -13.20 -11.54
N GLU A 145 12.68 -14.04 -10.83
CA GLU A 145 11.81 -13.59 -9.74
C GLU A 145 12.62 -12.90 -8.63
N LEU A 146 13.71 -13.51 -8.16
CA LEU A 146 14.58 -12.94 -7.14
C LEU A 146 15.23 -11.62 -7.60
N ALA A 147 15.64 -11.56 -8.87
CA ALA A 147 16.23 -10.37 -9.47
C ALA A 147 15.23 -9.20 -9.53
N ILE A 148 13.99 -9.44 -9.94
CA ILE A 148 12.92 -8.43 -9.95
C ILE A 148 12.58 -7.98 -8.52
N ARG A 149 12.50 -8.91 -7.55
CA ARG A 149 12.28 -8.58 -6.13
C ARG A 149 13.36 -7.65 -5.58
N ALA A 150 14.63 -7.97 -5.84
CA ALA A 150 15.76 -7.15 -5.42
C ALA A 150 15.75 -5.78 -6.11
N TRP A 151 15.45 -5.74 -7.41
CA TRP A 151 15.29 -4.49 -8.14
C TRP A 151 14.13 -3.64 -7.61
N LEU A 152 13.05 -4.25 -7.15
CA LEU A 152 11.92 -3.51 -6.57
C LEU A 152 12.27 -2.90 -5.20
N ALA A 153 13.06 -3.59 -4.39
CA ALA A 153 13.63 -3.03 -3.17
C ALA A 153 14.59 -1.86 -3.46
N PHE A 154 15.43 -1.97 -4.50
CA PHE A 154 16.25 -0.87 -4.99
C PHE A 154 15.39 0.32 -5.46
N THR A 155 14.30 0.03 -6.19
CA THR A 155 13.36 1.04 -6.68
C THR A 155 12.71 1.82 -5.52
N GLU A 156 12.29 1.10 -4.48
CA GLU A 156 11.74 1.69 -3.26
C GLU A 156 12.75 2.61 -2.56
N GLU A 157 13.96 2.11 -2.30
CA GLU A 157 15.04 2.88 -1.67
C GLU A 157 15.36 4.14 -2.48
N LEU A 158 15.60 3.98 -3.79
CA LEU A 158 15.96 5.09 -4.65
C LEU A 158 14.86 6.15 -4.71
N THR A 159 13.59 5.74 -4.73
CA THR A 159 12.45 6.67 -4.75
C THR A 159 12.34 7.44 -3.43
N ILE A 160 12.51 6.77 -2.29
CA ILE A 160 12.49 7.40 -0.97
C ILE A 160 13.61 8.44 -0.84
N GLU A 161 14.83 8.08 -1.29
CA GLU A 161 16.00 8.96 -1.26
C GLU A 161 15.92 10.11 -2.27
N TRP A 162 15.38 9.86 -3.46
CA TRP A 162 15.18 10.89 -4.50
C TRP A 162 14.15 11.94 -4.06
N THR A 163 13.07 11.50 -3.40
CA THR A 163 12.00 12.39 -2.93
C THR A 163 12.56 13.40 -1.93
N GLY A 164 12.57 14.69 -2.33
CA GLY A 164 13.07 15.79 -1.51
C GLY A 164 14.44 16.35 -1.89
N ARG A 165 15.15 15.75 -2.86
CA ARG A 165 16.50 16.21 -3.27
C ARG A 165 16.52 17.25 -4.41
N GLY A 166 15.40 17.51 -5.09
CA GLY A 166 15.18 18.64 -6.02
C GLY A 166 16.07 18.75 -7.27
N ARG A 167 16.97 17.80 -7.53
CA ARG A 167 17.99 17.87 -8.60
C ARG A 167 17.67 17.11 -9.88
N THR A 168 16.76 16.15 -9.82
CA THR A 168 16.41 15.26 -10.93
C THR A 168 14.89 15.19 -11.02
N ASP A 169 14.35 15.31 -12.24
CA ASP A 169 12.91 15.17 -12.46
C ASP A 169 12.43 13.71 -12.37
N GLN A 170 11.12 13.52 -12.24
CA GLN A 170 10.51 12.20 -12.06
C GLN A 170 10.71 11.31 -13.31
N GLU A 171 10.62 11.88 -14.51
CA GLU A 171 10.78 11.11 -15.74
C GLU A 171 12.19 10.54 -15.87
N THR A 172 13.22 11.30 -15.47
CA THR A 172 14.60 10.81 -15.45
C THR A 172 14.77 9.66 -14.47
N LEU A 173 14.15 9.73 -13.28
CA LEU A 173 14.13 8.61 -12.34
C LEU A 173 13.43 7.37 -12.95
N ILE A 174 12.26 7.54 -13.56
CA ILE A 174 11.50 6.44 -14.17
C ILE A 174 12.33 5.77 -15.29
N ARG A 175 12.97 6.56 -16.16
CA ARG A 175 13.85 6.01 -17.21
C ARG A 175 15.02 5.21 -16.64
N LEU A 176 15.65 5.70 -15.58
CA LEU A 176 16.73 4.98 -14.90
C LEU A 176 16.22 3.64 -14.35
N LEU A 177 15.09 3.65 -13.65
CA LEU A 177 14.49 2.45 -13.06
C LEU A 177 14.15 1.40 -14.12
N LEU A 178 13.52 1.81 -15.23
CA LEU A 178 13.19 0.92 -16.34
C LEU A 178 14.47 0.34 -16.98
N SER A 179 15.46 1.18 -17.25
CA SER A 179 16.74 0.70 -17.80
C SER A 179 17.42 -0.29 -16.85
N THR A 180 17.43 -0.05 -15.53
CA THR A 180 18.00 -0.99 -14.57
C THR A 180 17.25 -2.33 -14.52
N LEU A 181 15.92 -2.32 -14.67
CA LEU A 181 15.13 -3.54 -14.75
C LEU A 181 15.55 -4.38 -15.95
N ASP A 182 15.68 -3.77 -17.13
CA ASP A 182 16.07 -4.48 -18.36
C ASP A 182 17.41 -5.20 -18.19
N HIS A 183 18.41 -4.52 -17.58
CA HIS A 183 19.72 -5.12 -17.32
C HIS A 183 19.66 -6.26 -16.29
N VAL A 184 18.86 -6.10 -15.23
CA VAL A 184 18.70 -7.10 -14.17
C VAL A 184 17.99 -8.35 -14.70
N VAL A 185 16.94 -8.18 -15.51
CA VAL A 185 16.23 -9.30 -16.16
C VAL A 185 17.14 -10.01 -17.16
N ALA A 186 17.89 -9.27 -17.99
CA ALA A 186 18.82 -9.86 -18.94
C ALA A 186 19.96 -10.64 -18.29
N ALA A 187 20.43 -10.21 -17.11
CA ALA A 187 21.47 -10.92 -16.36
C ALA A 187 20.96 -12.19 -15.64
N ALA A 188 19.66 -12.27 -15.38
CA ALA A 188 19.03 -13.38 -14.65
C ALA A 188 18.33 -14.42 -15.57
N SER A 189 18.15 -14.09 -16.86
CA SER A 189 17.57 -14.96 -17.89
C SER A 189 18.61 -15.90 -18.48
#